data_AF-A0A430L029-F1
#
_entry.id   AF-A0A430L029-F1
#
_cell.length_a   1.000
_cell.length_b   1.000
_cell.length_c   1.000
_cell.angle_alpha   90.00
_cell.angle_beta   90.00
_cell.angle_gamma   90.00
#
_symmetry.space_group_name_H-M   'P 1'
#
loop_
_entity.id
_entity.type
_entity.pdbx_description
1 polymer ?
#
loop_
_entity_poly.entity_id
_entity_poly.type
_entity_poly.pdbx_seq_one_letter_code
_entity_poly.pdbx_strand_id
1 'polypeptide(L)'
;MDEYSPKEDQGPKPPEIYLFPTMVPGFDLRRKKWGKFTQFWHHPNHLDLRVDQIRDVVWNDKAFQSLVVDEDMKEQILALVTTQFETEKSTDFINNKGNGLTILLHGPAGTGKTFTAESVAEMARKPLYTVACSEIGTELEQVENYLHSVLHLGKIWDCVVLLDDAEIFLEQRTLQDPKRNALVSVLSDALEYYEGILILTASRVRTLDVAFSSRIRLALPHEVLKDDERKQIWALPWTNTPTSQSQEHSKYRTHSFTHCYIVATSAINTT
;
A
#
# COMPACT_ATOMS: atom_id res chain seq x y z
N MET A 1 22.96 -18.86 23.59
CA MET A 1 23.16 -19.64 22.36
C MET A 1 21.77 -19.85 21.78
N ASP A 2 21.29 -19.13 20.78
CA ASP A 2 21.84 -18.03 19.98
C ASP A 2 20.67 -17.08 19.67
N GLU A 3 20.94 -15.78 19.50
CA GLU A 3 19.96 -14.79 19.08
C GLU A 3 19.40 -15.16 17.69
N TYR A 4 18.14 -15.57 17.63
CA TYR A 4 17.44 -15.76 16.36
C TYR A 4 17.22 -14.39 15.71
N SER A 5 18.04 -14.06 14.71
CA SER A 5 17.88 -12.88 13.87
C SER A 5 17.15 -13.27 12.58
N PRO A 6 15.90 -12.84 12.36
CA PRO A 6 15.10 -13.23 11.18
C PRO A 6 15.69 -12.81 9.83
N LYS A 7 16.75 -11.98 9.83
CA LYS A 7 17.38 -11.44 8.61
C LYS A 7 18.46 -12.36 8.01
N GLU A 8 18.79 -13.47 8.68
CA GLU A 8 19.82 -14.43 8.23
C GLU A 8 19.27 -15.86 8.05
N ASP A 9 17.96 -16.04 7.99
CA ASP A 9 17.36 -17.36 7.77
C ASP A 9 17.58 -17.78 6.29
N GLN A 10 18.58 -18.64 6.07
CA GLN A 10 18.90 -19.18 4.73
C GLN A 10 17.84 -20.14 4.19
N GLY A 11 16.70 -20.27 4.89
CA GLY A 11 15.65 -21.22 4.58
C GLY A 11 16.06 -22.67 4.85
N PRO A 12 15.10 -23.60 4.81
CA PRO A 12 15.36 -25.02 5.04
C PRO A 12 16.30 -25.59 3.97
N LYS A 13 17.39 -26.22 4.41
CA LYS A 13 18.35 -26.89 3.51
C LYS A 13 17.91 -28.33 3.24
N PRO A 14 18.28 -28.95 2.11
CA PRO A 14 18.02 -30.38 1.90
C PRO A 14 18.59 -31.21 3.07
N PRO A 15 17.85 -32.20 3.62
CA PRO A 15 16.60 -32.76 3.14
C PRO A 15 15.31 -32.13 3.70
N GLU A 16 15.39 -31.12 4.57
CA GLU A 16 14.23 -30.52 5.25
C GLU A 16 13.24 -29.89 4.27
N ILE A 17 13.73 -29.39 3.13
CA ILE A 17 12.90 -28.86 2.06
C ILE A 17 11.93 -29.91 1.48
N TYR A 18 12.24 -31.21 1.59
CA TYR A 18 11.36 -32.30 1.15
C TYR A 18 10.24 -32.60 2.16
N LEU A 19 10.31 -32.04 3.37
CA LEU A 19 9.25 -32.15 4.38
C LEU A 19 8.19 -31.05 4.20
N PHE A 20 8.46 -30.03 3.37
CA PHE A 20 7.48 -28.99 3.08
C PHE A 20 6.37 -29.52 2.17
N PRO A 21 5.11 -29.11 2.41
CA PRO A 21 4.05 -29.40 1.46
C PRO A 21 4.36 -28.75 0.12
N THR A 22 4.06 -29.42 -0.99
CA THR A 22 4.28 -28.87 -2.35
C THR A 22 3.51 -27.56 -2.58
N MET A 23 2.43 -27.36 -1.81
CA MET A 23 1.52 -26.23 -1.90
C MET A 23 1.35 -25.59 -0.52
N VAL A 24 1.38 -24.25 -0.47
CA VAL A 24 1.05 -23.47 0.74
C VAL A 24 -0.03 -22.44 0.43
N PRO A 25 -0.92 -22.12 1.38
CA PRO A 25 -1.92 -21.07 1.17
C PRO A 25 -1.21 -19.71 1.00
N GLY A 26 -1.61 -18.95 -0.01
CA GLY A 26 -1.15 -17.57 -0.21
C GLY A 26 -2.27 -16.56 -0.03
N PHE A 27 -1.93 -15.33 0.35
CA PHE A 27 -2.86 -14.19 0.30
C PHE A 27 -2.55 -13.28 -0.89
N ASP A 28 -3.51 -13.11 -1.80
CA ASP A 28 -3.39 -12.16 -2.91
C ASP A 28 -3.75 -10.74 -2.42
N LEU A 29 -2.75 -9.87 -2.32
CA LEU A 29 -2.92 -8.50 -1.85
C LEU A 29 -3.81 -7.66 -2.76
N ARG A 30 -3.87 -7.97 -4.05
CA ARG A 30 -4.73 -7.27 -5.02
C ARG A 30 -6.17 -7.73 -4.92
N ARG A 31 -6.41 -9.04 -4.79
CA ARG A 31 -7.76 -9.61 -4.67
C ARG A 31 -8.31 -9.59 -3.24
N LYS A 32 -7.44 -9.33 -2.26
CA LYS A 32 -7.73 -9.35 -0.82
C LYS A 32 -8.35 -10.68 -0.37
N LYS A 33 -7.84 -11.78 -0.92
CA LYS A 33 -8.39 -13.13 -0.70
C LYS A 33 -7.26 -14.10 -0.39
N TRP A 34 -7.51 -14.92 0.62
CA TRP A 34 -6.76 -16.15 0.84
C TRP A 34 -7.06 -17.15 -0.27
N GLY A 35 -6.03 -17.87 -0.70
CA GLY A 35 -6.20 -19.12 -1.41
C GLY A 35 -7.03 -20.07 -0.56
N LYS A 36 -8.18 -20.51 -1.10
CA LYS A 36 -8.94 -21.58 -0.47
C LYS A 36 -8.30 -22.89 -0.88
N PHE A 37 -7.87 -23.68 0.10
CA PHE A 37 -7.54 -25.08 -0.11
C PHE A 37 -8.82 -25.78 -0.58
N THR A 38 -8.93 -26.08 -1.87
CA THR A 38 -10.07 -26.86 -2.39
C THR A 38 -9.53 -28.15 -2.96
N GLN A 39 -10.24 -29.25 -2.76
CA GLN A 39 -9.87 -30.56 -3.33
C GLN A 39 -9.94 -30.60 -4.87
N PHE A 40 -10.31 -29.47 -5.50
CA PHE A 40 -10.52 -29.33 -6.94
C PHE A 40 -9.59 -28.25 -7.53
N TRP A 41 -8.53 -28.70 -8.19
CA TRP A 41 -7.51 -27.88 -8.84
C TRP A 41 -8.01 -26.89 -9.92
N HIS A 42 -9.29 -26.95 -10.31
CA HIS A 42 -9.90 -26.11 -11.35
C HIS A 42 -10.89 -25.04 -10.83
N HIS A 43 -10.94 -24.78 -9.51
CA HIS A 43 -11.84 -23.75 -8.99
C HIS A 43 -11.30 -22.33 -9.29
N PRO A 44 -12.13 -21.38 -9.78
CA PRO A 44 -11.69 -20.03 -10.18
C PRO A 44 -11.14 -19.14 -9.05
N ASN A 45 -11.16 -19.61 -7.80
CA ASN A 45 -10.64 -18.93 -6.60
C ASN A 45 -9.53 -19.73 -5.88
N HIS A 46 -8.90 -20.67 -6.58
CA HIS A 46 -7.78 -21.45 -6.06
C HIS A 46 -6.49 -20.61 -6.14
N LEU A 47 -5.89 -20.27 -5.00
CA LEU A 47 -4.59 -19.58 -4.94
C LEU A 47 -3.68 -20.30 -3.94
N ASP A 48 -3.41 -21.56 -4.23
CA ASP A 48 -2.36 -22.29 -3.55
C ASP A 48 -1.03 -21.98 -4.25
N LEU A 49 -0.04 -21.56 -3.48
CA LEU A 49 1.29 -21.27 -3.97
C LEU A 49 2.10 -22.54 -4.02
N ARG A 50 2.66 -22.81 -5.20
CA ARG A 50 3.67 -23.83 -5.37
C ARG A 50 4.95 -23.40 -4.66
N VAL A 51 5.39 -24.17 -3.67
CA VAL A 51 6.59 -23.85 -2.88
C VAL A 51 7.83 -23.76 -3.78
N ASP A 52 7.91 -24.61 -4.81
CA ASP A 52 9.00 -24.60 -5.80
C ASP A 52 8.98 -23.41 -6.76
N GLN A 53 7.92 -22.59 -6.73
CA GLN A 53 7.78 -21.38 -7.55
C GLN A 53 7.81 -20.08 -6.73
N ILE A 54 7.92 -20.18 -5.40
CA ILE A 54 8.13 -19.01 -4.55
C ILE A 54 9.52 -18.47 -4.84
N ARG A 55 9.58 -17.16 -5.09
CA ARG A 55 10.81 -16.44 -5.40
C ARG A 55 10.73 -15.03 -4.81
N ASP A 56 11.89 -14.43 -4.62
CA ASP A 56 11.97 -13.04 -4.20
C ASP A 56 11.29 -12.12 -5.22
N VAL A 57 10.69 -11.07 -4.70
CA VAL A 57 10.08 -10.01 -5.51
C VAL A 57 11.17 -9.29 -6.29
N VAL A 58 10.93 -9.11 -7.59
CA VAL A 58 11.77 -8.27 -8.46
C VAL A 58 11.23 -6.84 -8.43
N TRP A 59 11.91 -5.96 -7.71
CA TRP A 59 11.54 -4.55 -7.56
C TRP A 59 11.96 -3.71 -8.78
N ASN A 60 11.16 -2.71 -9.12
CA ASN A 60 11.47 -1.76 -10.19
C ASN A 60 12.14 -0.50 -9.61
N ASP A 61 13.47 -0.54 -9.47
CA ASP A 61 14.26 0.59 -8.96
C ASP A 61 14.12 1.88 -9.83
N LYS A 62 13.64 1.75 -11.07
CA LYS A 62 13.43 2.90 -11.99
C LYS A 62 12.04 3.53 -11.86
N ALA A 63 11.08 2.88 -11.19
CA ALA A 63 9.70 3.35 -11.10
C ALA A 63 9.64 4.79 -10.56
N PHE A 64 10.27 5.02 -9.41
CA PHE A 64 10.30 6.33 -8.76
C PHE A 64 11.07 7.38 -9.56
N GLN A 65 12.18 7.00 -10.20
CA GLN A 65 12.97 7.92 -11.04
C GLN A 65 12.18 8.38 -12.28
N SER A 66 11.37 7.50 -12.85
CA SER A 66 10.54 7.77 -14.03
C SER A 66 9.28 8.59 -13.72
N LEU A 67 8.97 8.80 -12.45
CA LEU A 67 7.81 9.57 -12.02
C LEU A 67 7.97 11.03 -12.48
N VAL A 68 7.01 11.53 -13.26
CA VAL A 68 6.97 12.92 -13.71
C VAL A 68 6.23 13.74 -12.67
N VAL A 69 6.96 14.14 -11.64
CA VAL A 69 6.55 15.11 -10.59
C VAL A 69 7.70 16.06 -10.34
N ASP A 70 7.42 17.17 -9.67
CA ASP A 70 8.42 18.16 -9.30
C ASP A 70 9.57 17.54 -8.48
N GLU A 71 10.80 17.97 -8.74
CA GLU A 71 11.98 17.38 -8.09
C GLU A 71 11.99 17.63 -6.58
N ASP A 72 11.46 18.77 -6.10
CA ASP A 72 11.34 19.04 -4.67
C ASP A 72 10.43 18.01 -3.99
N MET A 73 9.35 17.59 -4.67
CA MET A 73 8.46 16.53 -4.16
C MET A 73 9.16 15.19 -4.09
N LYS A 74 10.00 14.85 -5.08
CA LYS A 74 10.77 13.59 -5.07
C LYS A 74 11.76 13.57 -3.92
N GLU A 75 12.48 14.66 -3.71
CA GLU A 75 13.44 14.77 -2.61
C GLU A 75 12.75 14.64 -1.24
N GLN A 76 11.60 15.28 -1.06
CA GLN A 76 10.82 15.18 0.18
C GLN A 76 10.35 13.74 0.46
N ILE A 77 9.80 13.07 -0.55
CA ILE A 77 9.36 11.69 -0.43
C ILE A 77 10.55 10.78 -0.09
N LEU A 78 11.66 10.91 -0.83
CA LEU A 78 12.86 10.10 -0.62
C LEU A 78 13.42 10.30 0.80
N ALA A 79 13.54 11.55 1.26
CA ALA A 79 14.05 11.85 2.59
C ALA A 79 13.18 11.24 3.70
N LEU A 80 11.85 11.36 3.59
CA LEU A 80 10.93 10.83 4.62
C LEU A 80 10.91 9.31 4.63
N VAL A 81 10.89 8.67 3.46
CA VAL A 81 10.91 7.21 3.36
C VAL A 81 12.25 6.67 3.89
N THR A 82 13.38 7.33 3.59
CA THR A 82 14.70 6.95 4.13
C THR A 82 14.75 7.09 5.65
N THR A 83 14.27 8.21 6.19
CA THR A 83 14.20 8.46 7.64
C THR A 83 13.32 7.41 8.35
N GLN A 84 12.23 6.99 7.71
CA GLN A 84 11.35 5.95 8.22
C GLN A 84 12.10 4.62 8.41
N PHE A 85 12.91 4.23 7.43
CA PHE A 85 13.72 3.01 7.53
C PHE A 85 14.78 3.05 8.63
N GLU A 86 15.40 4.21 8.85
CA GLU A 86 16.37 4.40 9.93
C GLU A 86 15.69 4.28 11.30
N THR A 87 14.50 4.86 11.43
CA THR A 87 13.69 4.80 12.66
C THR A 87 13.23 3.37 12.95
N GLU A 88 12.82 2.60 11.94
CA GLU A 88 12.46 1.17 12.08
C GLU A 88 13.64 0.30 12.56
N LYS A 89 14.88 0.68 12.25
CA LYS A 89 16.10 -0.03 12.67
C LYS A 89 16.61 0.41 14.04
N SER A 90 16.32 1.64 14.43
CA SER A 90 16.69 2.25 15.70
C SER A 90 15.70 1.81 16.79
N THR A 91 15.94 0.66 17.42
CA THR A 91 15.11 0.05 18.47
C THR A 91 15.12 0.81 19.81
N ASP A 92 15.15 2.14 19.80
CA ASP A 92 15.15 2.93 21.03
C ASP A 92 13.73 2.99 21.61
N PHE A 93 13.58 2.32 22.76
CA PHE A 93 12.36 2.07 23.55
C PHE A 93 11.67 3.32 24.14
N ILE A 94 11.87 4.51 23.57
CA ILE A 94 11.31 5.76 24.09
C ILE A 94 10.38 6.39 23.04
N ASN A 95 9.08 6.22 23.31
CA ASN A 95 7.90 6.78 22.64
C ASN A 95 7.42 6.11 21.33
N ASN A 96 6.53 5.11 21.50
CA ASN A 96 5.60 4.56 20.48
C ASN A 96 4.56 5.59 19.98
N LYS A 97 4.89 6.87 19.86
CA LYS A 97 3.96 7.91 19.42
C LYS A 97 4.49 8.61 18.18
N GLY A 98 3.90 8.26 17.04
CA GLY A 98 4.10 8.97 15.79
C GLY A 98 5.29 8.51 14.95
N ASN A 99 5.63 7.22 14.94
CA ASN A 99 6.64 6.65 14.03
C ASN A 99 6.09 6.29 12.64
N GLY A 100 4.79 6.39 12.36
CA GLY A 100 4.25 6.15 11.02
C GLY A 100 4.45 7.32 10.06
N LEU A 101 4.68 7.02 8.79
CA LEU A 101 4.75 7.99 7.70
C LEU A 101 3.40 8.06 6.98
N THR A 102 2.64 9.14 7.20
CA THR A 102 1.40 9.41 6.48
C THR A 102 1.62 10.47 5.39
N ILE A 103 1.36 10.08 4.13
CA ILE A 103 1.46 10.94 2.95
C ILE A 103 0.06 11.15 2.37
N LEU A 104 -0.35 12.40 2.16
CA LEU A 104 -1.57 12.76 1.44
C LEU A 104 -1.22 13.21 0.02
N LEU A 105 -1.70 12.48 -0.98
CA LEU A 105 -1.65 12.87 -2.39
C LEU A 105 -3.01 13.46 -2.78
N HIS A 106 -3.06 14.74 -3.14
CA HIS A 106 -4.34 15.39 -3.44
C HIS A 106 -4.33 16.18 -4.73
N GLY A 107 -5.41 16.10 -5.50
CA GLY A 107 -5.51 16.81 -6.78
C GLY A 107 -6.52 16.16 -7.72
N PRO A 108 -6.80 16.76 -8.89
CA PRO A 108 -7.79 16.24 -9.84
C PRO A 108 -7.58 14.76 -10.20
N ALA A 109 -8.64 14.08 -10.61
CA ALA A 109 -8.55 12.71 -11.12
C ALA A 109 -7.63 12.64 -12.36
N GLY A 110 -6.86 11.55 -12.50
CA GLY A 110 -5.97 11.34 -13.64
C GLY A 110 -4.61 12.05 -13.59
N THR A 111 -4.23 12.63 -12.45
CA THR A 111 -2.94 13.32 -12.23
C THR A 111 -1.80 12.43 -11.73
N GLY A 112 -2.02 11.10 -11.67
CA GLY A 112 -0.96 10.15 -11.30
C GLY A 112 -0.77 9.91 -9.80
N LYS A 113 -1.74 10.25 -8.94
CA LYS A 113 -1.69 10.00 -7.49
C LYS A 113 -1.44 8.51 -7.16
N THR A 114 -2.26 7.61 -7.69
CA THR A 114 -2.13 6.16 -7.47
C THR A 114 -0.79 5.64 -8.00
N PHE A 115 -0.32 6.14 -9.14
CA PHE A 115 0.98 5.77 -9.71
C PHE A 115 2.17 6.26 -8.86
N THR A 116 2.02 7.41 -8.20
CA THR A 116 2.99 7.90 -7.22
C THR A 116 3.07 6.96 -6.03
N ALA A 117 1.92 6.48 -5.52
CA ALA A 117 1.87 5.51 -4.43
C ALA A 117 2.54 4.18 -4.82
N GLU A 118 2.27 3.66 -6.02
CA GLU A 118 2.97 2.48 -6.57
C GLU A 118 4.49 2.70 -6.64
N SER A 119 4.92 3.86 -7.12
CA SER A 119 6.34 4.21 -7.23
C SER A 119 7.03 4.30 -5.86
N VAL A 120 6.33 4.82 -4.85
CA VAL A 120 6.81 4.86 -3.47
C VAL A 120 6.96 3.46 -2.89
N ALA A 121 6.00 2.56 -3.15
CA ALA A 121 6.07 1.17 -2.70
C ALA A 121 7.25 0.41 -3.33
N GLU A 122 7.46 0.57 -4.64
CA GLU A 122 8.61 -0.01 -5.35
C GLU A 122 9.95 0.54 -4.81
N MET A 123 10.05 1.86 -4.59
CA MET A 123 11.23 2.48 -4.00
C MET A 123 11.48 1.99 -2.57
N ALA A 124 10.42 1.84 -1.78
CA ALA A 124 10.48 1.33 -0.42
C ALA A 124 10.76 -0.18 -0.36
N ARG A 125 10.68 -0.90 -1.50
CA ARG A 125 10.74 -2.36 -1.57
C ARG A 125 9.77 -3.03 -0.61
N LYS A 126 8.58 -2.42 -0.48
CA LYS A 126 7.47 -2.92 0.35
C LYS A 126 6.27 -3.17 -0.56
N PRO A 127 5.50 -4.26 -0.37
CA PRO A 127 4.29 -4.50 -1.15
C PRO A 127 3.31 -3.32 -1.04
N LEU A 128 2.47 -3.10 -2.06
CA LEU A 128 1.40 -2.12 -1.99
C LEU A 128 0.07 -2.80 -1.65
N TYR A 129 -0.54 -2.44 -0.51
CA TYR A 129 -1.87 -2.88 -0.12
C TYR A 129 -2.89 -1.77 -0.36
N THR A 130 -3.62 -1.88 -1.46
CA THR A 130 -4.58 -0.85 -1.90
C THR A 130 -5.97 -1.12 -1.38
N VAL A 131 -6.58 -0.11 -0.77
CA VAL A 131 -7.94 -0.12 -0.25
C VAL A 131 -8.70 1.05 -0.83
N ALA A 132 -9.64 0.78 -1.73
CA ALA A 132 -10.57 1.82 -2.17
C ALA A 132 -11.54 2.12 -1.03
N CYS A 133 -11.68 3.39 -0.68
CA CYS A 133 -12.58 3.84 0.39
C CYS A 133 -14.04 3.48 0.11
N SER A 134 -14.41 3.28 -1.16
CA SER A 134 -15.72 2.75 -1.57
C SER A 134 -15.99 1.32 -1.09
N GLU A 135 -14.96 0.53 -0.78
CA GLU A 135 -15.10 -0.85 -0.29
C GLU A 135 -15.36 -0.93 1.22
N ILE A 136 -15.06 0.12 1.98
CA ILE A 136 -15.14 0.15 3.45
C ILE A 136 -16.60 0.23 3.93
N GLY A 137 -17.49 0.77 3.09
CA GLY A 137 -18.88 1.05 3.44
C GLY A 137 -19.05 2.36 4.22
N THR A 138 -20.26 2.60 4.72
CA THR A 138 -20.64 3.84 5.42
C THR A 138 -21.08 3.62 6.87
N GLU A 139 -21.21 2.37 7.30
CA GLU A 139 -21.61 2.01 8.67
C GLU A 139 -20.40 2.08 9.59
N LEU A 140 -20.51 2.85 10.68
CA LEU A 140 -19.38 3.25 11.53
C LEU A 140 -18.60 2.05 12.09
N GLU A 141 -19.30 1.08 12.65
CA GLU A 141 -18.69 -0.12 13.25
C GLU A 141 -17.98 -1.00 12.21
N GLN A 142 -18.52 -1.07 10.99
CA GLN A 142 -17.90 -1.82 9.89
C GLN A 142 -16.64 -1.12 9.40
N VAL A 143 -16.69 0.21 9.28
CA VAL A 143 -15.56 1.05 8.88
C VAL A 143 -14.42 0.93 9.88
N GLU A 144 -14.72 1.05 11.17
CA GLU A 144 -13.73 0.95 12.25
C GLU A 144 -13.03 -0.41 12.24
N ASN A 145 -13.80 -1.49 12.26
CA ASN A 145 -13.26 -2.85 12.25
C ASN A 145 -12.43 -3.13 10.98
N TYR A 146 -12.89 -2.66 9.82
CA TYR A 146 -12.20 -2.85 8.55
C TYR A 146 -10.89 -2.06 8.49
N LEU A 147 -10.89 -0.77 8.86
CA LEU A 147 -9.68 0.05 8.90
C LEU A 147 -8.64 -0.50 9.88
N HIS A 148 -9.06 -0.92 11.08
CA HIS A 148 -8.17 -1.57 12.04
C HIS A 148 -7.55 -2.84 11.46
N SER A 149 -8.35 -3.67 10.78
CA SER A 149 -7.87 -4.90 10.15
C SER A 149 -6.85 -4.61 9.04
N VAL A 150 -7.14 -3.64 8.17
CA VAL A 150 -6.27 -3.22 7.06
C VAL A 150 -4.94 -2.71 7.58
N LEU A 151 -4.95 -1.80 8.56
CA LEU A 151 -3.73 -1.22 9.12
C LEU A 151 -2.93 -2.28 9.90
N HIS A 152 -3.61 -3.18 10.60
CA HIS A 152 -2.95 -4.29 11.28
C HIS A 152 -2.25 -5.24 10.29
N LEU A 153 -2.92 -5.63 9.21
CA LEU A 153 -2.32 -6.40 8.12
C LEU A 153 -1.16 -5.66 7.47
N GLY A 154 -1.30 -4.35 7.28
CA GLY A 154 -0.25 -3.51 6.72
C GLY A 154 1.03 -3.51 7.55
N LYS A 155 0.88 -3.53 8.88
CA LYS A 155 2.01 -3.67 9.80
C LYS A 155 2.61 -5.07 9.77
N ILE A 156 1.79 -6.12 9.83
CA ILE A 156 2.29 -7.52 9.87
C ILE A 156 3.03 -7.88 8.57
N TRP A 157 2.53 -7.44 7.43
CA TRP A 157 3.11 -7.74 6.12
C TRP A 157 4.18 -6.74 5.68
N ASP A 158 4.51 -5.77 6.54
CA ASP A 158 5.45 -4.69 6.25
C ASP A 158 5.21 -4.06 4.87
N CYS A 159 3.98 -3.59 4.64
CA CYS A 159 3.55 -3.09 3.34
C CYS A 159 3.19 -1.60 3.40
N VAL A 160 3.25 -0.94 2.23
CA VAL A 160 2.68 0.39 2.05
C VAL A 160 1.17 0.24 1.94
N VAL A 161 0.43 0.84 2.86
CA VAL A 161 -1.03 0.88 2.78
C VAL A 161 -1.45 2.11 1.97
N LEU A 162 -2.33 1.90 0.99
CA LEU A 162 -2.91 2.96 0.18
C LEU A 162 -4.42 3.01 0.42
N LEU A 163 -4.94 4.10 1.00
CA LEU A 163 -6.37 4.38 0.98
C LEU A 163 -6.68 5.28 -0.21
N ASP A 164 -7.36 4.72 -1.22
CA ASP A 164 -7.70 5.39 -2.46
C ASP A 164 -9.08 6.04 -2.38
N ASP A 165 -9.22 7.26 -2.89
CA ASP A 165 -10.44 8.10 -2.83
C ASP A 165 -10.94 8.38 -1.40
N ALA A 166 -10.03 8.79 -0.53
CA ALA A 166 -10.27 9.02 0.89
C ALA A 166 -10.98 10.35 1.23
N GLU A 167 -11.41 11.17 0.25
CA GLU A 167 -11.99 12.50 0.49
C GLU A 167 -13.08 12.55 1.58
N ILE A 168 -13.96 11.55 1.64
CA ILE A 168 -15.06 11.48 2.61
C ILE A 168 -14.55 11.49 4.06
N PHE A 169 -13.37 10.91 4.30
CA PHE A 169 -12.74 10.83 5.61
C PHE A 169 -11.85 12.04 5.94
N LEU A 170 -11.54 12.86 4.94
CA LEU A 170 -10.61 14.00 5.06
C LEU A 170 -11.34 15.34 5.20
N GLU A 171 -12.58 15.42 4.74
CA GLU A 171 -13.37 16.64 4.78
C GLU A 171 -13.61 17.16 6.20
N GLN A 172 -13.52 18.48 6.36
CA GLN A 172 -13.80 19.17 7.62
C GLN A 172 -15.15 18.74 8.22
N ARG A 173 -15.15 18.52 9.54
CA ARG A 173 -16.36 18.19 10.29
C ARG A 173 -17.40 19.31 10.20
N THR A 174 -18.67 18.95 10.03
CA THR A 174 -19.78 19.92 9.98
C THR A 174 -20.91 19.53 10.94
N LEU A 175 -21.61 20.51 11.52
CA LEU A 175 -22.73 20.22 12.44
C LEU A 175 -23.90 19.49 11.77
N GLN A 176 -23.97 19.51 10.44
CA GLN A 176 -25.08 18.98 9.65
C GLN A 176 -24.92 17.48 9.34
N ASP A 177 -23.74 16.90 9.53
CA ASP A 177 -23.48 15.49 9.23
C ASP A 177 -22.71 14.79 10.37
N PRO A 178 -23.41 14.38 11.44
CA PRO A 178 -22.79 13.68 12.55
C PRO A 178 -22.23 12.30 12.14
N LYS A 179 -22.80 11.65 11.13
CA LYS A 179 -22.32 10.34 10.65
C LYS A 179 -20.95 10.47 10.00
N ARG A 180 -20.78 11.42 9.08
CA ARG A 180 -19.47 11.69 8.47
C ARG A 180 -18.44 12.13 9.49
N ASN A 181 -18.83 12.98 10.45
CA ASN A 181 -17.89 13.39 11.50
C ASN A 181 -17.36 12.21 12.32
N ALA A 182 -18.19 11.21 12.56
CA ALA A 182 -17.76 9.98 13.23
C ALA A 182 -16.74 9.21 12.39
N LEU A 183 -16.93 9.11 11.07
CA LEU A 183 -15.95 8.50 10.16
C LEU A 183 -14.60 9.23 10.17
N VAL A 184 -14.62 10.57 10.16
CA VAL A 184 -13.40 11.40 10.28
C VAL A 184 -12.67 11.13 11.59
N SER A 185 -13.40 10.96 12.70
CA SER A 185 -12.81 10.58 14.00
C SER A 185 -12.17 9.21 13.95
N VAL A 186 -12.87 8.19 13.43
CA VAL A 186 -12.35 6.82 13.31
C VAL A 186 -11.06 6.78 12.50
N LEU A 187 -11.01 7.47 11.35
CA LEU A 187 -9.77 7.52 10.58
C LEU A 187 -8.65 8.24 11.36
N SER A 188 -8.93 9.40 11.95
CA SER A 188 -7.94 10.16 12.74
C SER A 188 -7.34 9.33 13.87
N ASP A 189 -8.15 8.56 14.58
CA ASP A 189 -7.72 7.69 15.68
C ASP A 189 -6.89 6.51 15.16
N ALA A 190 -7.33 5.90 14.05
CA ALA A 190 -6.59 4.82 13.40
C ALA A 190 -5.19 5.28 12.92
N LEU A 191 -5.05 6.54 12.47
CA LEU A 191 -3.78 7.09 12.01
C LEU A 191 -2.82 7.47 13.14
N GLU A 192 -3.32 7.79 14.34
CA GLU A 192 -2.47 8.20 15.47
C GLU A 192 -1.50 7.10 15.90
N TYR A 193 -1.93 5.83 15.79
CA TYR A 193 -1.18 4.67 16.27
C TYR A 193 -0.60 3.80 15.15
N TYR A 194 -0.80 4.18 13.88
CA TYR A 194 -0.25 3.40 12.79
C TYR A 194 1.25 3.64 12.66
N GLU A 195 2.01 2.54 12.69
CA GLU A 195 3.48 2.53 12.63
C GLU A 195 3.93 1.88 11.32
N GLY A 196 3.63 2.53 10.20
CA GLY A 196 4.00 2.09 8.85
C GLY A 196 3.91 3.22 7.83
N ILE A 197 4.06 2.90 6.54
CA ILE A 197 3.89 3.86 5.46
C ILE A 197 2.44 3.82 4.99
N LEU A 198 1.71 4.91 5.21
CA LEU A 198 0.36 5.10 4.76
C LEU A 198 0.31 6.21 3.71
N ILE A 199 -0.31 5.90 2.57
CA ILE A 199 -0.57 6.86 1.50
C ILE A 199 -2.08 7.01 1.34
N LEU A 200 -2.53 8.25 1.23
CA LEU A 200 -3.94 8.60 1.04
C LEU A 200 -4.07 9.35 -0.26
N THR A 201 -5.04 9.00 -1.09
CA THR A 201 -5.39 9.81 -2.26
C THR A 201 -6.70 10.53 -2.03
N ALA A 202 -6.77 11.76 -2.54
CA ALA A 202 -8.02 12.52 -2.53
C ALA A 202 -8.16 13.29 -3.83
N SER A 203 -9.31 13.15 -4.47
CA SER A 203 -9.59 13.88 -5.72
C SER A 203 -9.93 15.35 -5.48
N ARG A 204 -10.45 15.65 -4.28
CA ARG A 204 -10.85 17.00 -3.85
C ARG A 204 -10.47 17.18 -2.39
N VAL A 205 -9.71 18.23 -2.13
CA VAL A 205 -9.42 18.67 -0.76
C VAL A 205 -9.77 20.14 -0.71
N ARG A 206 -10.97 20.45 -0.20
CA ARG A 206 -11.40 21.85 0.00
C ARG A 206 -10.87 22.38 1.32
N THR A 207 -11.25 21.71 2.40
CA THR A 207 -10.80 22.01 3.76
C THR A 207 -10.59 20.71 4.50
N LEU A 208 -9.35 20.46 4.93
CA LEU A 208 -9.01 19.30 5.76
C LEU A 208 -9.47 19.53 7.20
N ASP A 209 -9.88 18.46 7.87
CA ASP A 209 -10.10 18.49 9.30
C ASP A 209 -8.80 18.80 10.07
N VAL A 210 -8.89 19.58 11.15
CA VAL A 210 -7.72 20.02 11.93
C VAL A 210 -7.07 18.86 12.67
N ALA A 211 -7.86 17.92 13.20
CA ALA A 211 -7.31 16.75 13.89
C ALA A 211 -6.54 15.88 12.89
N PHE A 212 -7.11 15.70 11.69
CA PHE A 212 -6.50 14.97 10.61
C PHE A 212 -5.20 15.62 10.10
N SER A 213 -5.21 16.93 9.89
CA SER A 213 -4.06 17.70 9.37
C SER A 213 -2.80 17.52 10.23
N SER A 214 -2.97 17.36 11.55
CA SER A 214 -1.86 17.15 12.49
C SER A 214 -1.17 15.79 12.35
N ARG A 215 -1.78 14.84 11.63
CA ARG A 215 -1.27 13.47 11.42
C ARG A 215 -0.65 13.27 10.04
N ILE A 216 -0.81 14.23 9.13
CA ILE A 216 -0.18 14.21 7.81
C ILE A 216 1.25 14.73 7.96
N ARG A 217 2.24 13.89 7.66
CA ARG A 217 3.64 14.33 7.62
C ARG A 217 3.97 15.05 6.32
N LEU A 218 3.35 14.63 5.22
CA LEU A 218 3.57 15.19 3.91
C LEU A 218 2.25 15.29 3.14
N ALA A 219 1.93 16.48 2.64
CA ALA A 219 0.80 16.71 1.75
C ALA A 219 1.34 17.19 0.39
N LEU A 220 1.14 16.37 -0.64
CA LEU A 220 1.63 16.62 -1.99
C LEU A 220 0.47 17.01 -2.91
N PRO A 221 0.46 18.25 -3.40
CA PRO A 221 -0.49 18.67 -4.41
C PRO A 221 -0.11 18.09 -5.78
N HIS A 222 -1.03 17.36 -6.39
CA HIS A 222 -0.97 16.94 -7.78
C HIS A 222 -1.74 17.91 -8.66
N GLU A 223 -1.01 18.76 -9.37
CA GLU A 223 -1.59 19.69 -10.34
C GLU A 223 -1.93 18.99 -11.67
N VAL A 224 -2.71 19.68 -12.50
CA VAL A 224 -2.97 19.21 -13.86
C VAL A 224 -1.66 19.28 -14.64
N LEU A 225 -1.24 18.13 -15.17
CA LEU A 225 -0.01 18.01 -15.96
C LEU A 225 0.04 19.05 -17.08
N LYS A 226 1.16 19.77 -17.18
CA LYS A 226 1.50 20.70 -18.25
C LYS A 226 1.82 19.92 -19.53
N ASP A 227 1.78 20.61 -20.67
CA ASP A 227 2.01 19.96 -21.96
C ASP A 227 3.40 19.33 -22.08
N ASP A 228 4.42 19.91 -21.45
CA ASP A 228 5.78 19.35 -21.45
C ASP A 228 5.90 18.09 -20.57
N GLU A 229 5.23 18.05 -19.42
CA GLU A 229 5.15 16.86 -18.57
C GLU A 229 4.40 15.73 -19.28
N ARG A 230 3.32 16.05 -20.00
CA ARG A 230 2.61 15.06 -20.84
C ARG A 230 3.49 14.49 -21.94
N LYS A 231 4.30 15.33 -22.60
CA LYS A 231 5.27 14.87 -23.60
C LYS A 231 6.31 13.93 -22.99
N GLN A 232 6.81 14.25 -21.80
CA GLN A 232 7.74 13.36 -21.08
C GLN A 232 7.10 12.00 -20.80
N ILE A 233 5.87 11.98 -20.28
CA ILE A 233 5.12 10.73 -20.04
C ILE A 233 4.95 9.94 -21.34
N TRP A 234 4.64 10.60 -22.47
CA TRP A 234 4.51 9.93 -23.77
C TRP A 234 5.82 9.43 -24.36
N ALA A 235 6.95 10.02 -23.96
CA ALA A 235 8.28 9.60 -24.38
C ALA A 235 8.83 8.42 -23.57
N LEU A 236 8.20 8.06 -22.45
CA LEU A 236 8.61 6.92 -21.63
C LEU A 236 8.49 5.60 -22.44
N PRO A 237 9.51 4.71 -22.40
CA PRO A 237 9.47 3.44 -23.09
C PRO A 237 8.32 2.57 -22.59
N TRP A 238 7.51 2.05 -23.53
CA TRP A 238 6.45 1.08 -23.28
C TRP A 238 7.02 -0.29 -22.94
N THR A 239 7.68 -0.45 -21.80
CA THR A 239 8.21 -1.75 -21.39
C THR A 239 7.89 -2.01 -19.92
N ASN A 240 7.09 -3.06 -19.71
CA ASN A 240 6.73 -3.74 -18.46
C ASN A 240 5.41 -3.34 -17.78
N THR A 241 4.31 -3.25 -18.54
CA THR A 241 2.99 -3.57 -17.98
C THR A 241 2.74 -5.08 -18.12
N PRO A 242 2.69 -5.88 -17.04
CA PRO A 242 2.11 -7.22 -17.13
C PRO A 242 0.65 -7.07 -17.55
N THR A 243 0.40 -7.35 -18.82
CA THR A 243 -0.91 -7.18 -19.46
C THR A 243 -1.84 -8.28 -18.95
N SER A 244 -2.71 -7.99 -17.98
CA SER A 244 -3.91 -8.80 -17.78
C SER A 244 -5.02 -8.19 -18.63
N GLN A 245 -5.41 -8.92 -19.67
CA GLN A 245 -6.43 -8.55 -20.64
C GLN A 245 -7.77 -8.20 -19.98
N SER A 246 -8.26 -6.99 -20.24
CA SER A 246 -9.64 -6.71 -20.64
C SER A 246 -9.76 -5.29 -21.20
N GLN A 247 -10.12 -5.21 -22.49
CA GLN A 247 -10.65 -4.02 -23.18
C GLN A 247 -11.90 -3.51 -22.42
N GLU A 248 -12.35 -2.26 -22.46
CA GLU A 248 -12.25 -1.15 -23.38
C GLU A 248 -12.84 0.05 -22.61
N HIS A 249 -12.29 1.26 -22.71
CA HIS A 249 -13.04 2.54 -22.71
C HIS A 249 -12.04 3.71 -22.75
N SER A 250 -11.93 4.28 -23.95
CA SER A 250 -11.47 5.62 -24.31
C SER A 250 -11.37 6.63 -23.15
N LYS A 251 -10.17 7.16 -22.90
CA LYS A 251 -9.74 8.58 -23.10
C LYS A 251 -8.56 8.98 -22.21
N TYR A 252 -8.15 8.14 -21.27
CA TYR A 252 -6.97 8.36 -20.41
C TYR A 252 -6.16 7.06 -20.33
N ARG A 253 -4.93 7.09 -20.84
CA ARG A 253 -3.98 5.97 -20.78
C ARG A 253 -3.12 6.13 -19.52
N THR A 254 -3.41 5.37 -18.47
CA THR A 254 -2.62 5.36 -17.23
C THR A 254 -1.60 4.23 -17.25
N HIS A 255 -0.38 4.54 -16.80
CA HIS A 255 0.64 3.53 -16.48
C HIS A 255 0.29 3.01 -15.07
N SER A 256 0.22 1.69 -14.89
CA SER A 256 0.11 1.09 -13.54
C SER A 256 1.07 -0.09 -13.48
N PHE A 257 1.91 -0.08 -12.45
CA PHE A 257 2.82 -1.17 -12.12
C PHE A 257 2.15 -2.05 -11.06
N THR A 258 1.03 -2.70 -11.40
CA THR A 258 0.38 -3.62 -10.45
C THR A 258 1.10 -4.96 -10.44
N HIS A 259 2.17 -5.10 -9.64
CA HIS A 259 2.66 -6.42 -9.26
C HIS A 259 1.66 -7.08 -8.31
N CYS A 260 1.24 -8.32 -8.61
CA CYS A 260 0.49 -9.13 -7.64
C CYS A 260 1.47 -9.64 -6.58
N TYR A 261 1.54 -8.94 -5.46
CA TYR A 261 2.26 -9.42 -4.28
C TYR A 261 1.44 -10.51 -3.60
N ILE A 262 2.06 -11.67 -3.38
CA ILE A 262 1.44 -12.76 -2.64
C ILE A 262 2.24 -12.96 -1.37
N VAL A 263 1.57 -12.83 -0.22
CA VAL A 263 2.18 -13.13 1.07
C VAL A 263 1.95 -14.61 1.36
N ALA A 264 3.03 -15.38 1.45
CA ALA A 264 3.01 -16.73 2.01
C ALA A 264 3.31 -16.59 3.51
N THR A 265 2.32 -16.80 4.36
CA THR A 265 2.58 -16.82 5.81
C THR A 265 3.18 -18.16 6.18
N SER A 266 4.24 -18.15 6.99
CA SER A 266 4.77 -19.34 7.68
C SER A 266 3.83 -19.80 8.79
N ALA A 267 2.52 -19.84 8.54
CA ALA A 267 1.53 -20.41 9.45
C ALA A 267 1.55 -21.94 9.37
N ILE A 268 2.74 -22.52 9.55
CA ILE A 268 2.95 -23.92 9.91
C ILE A 268 3.91 -23.86 11.12
N ASN A 269 3.41 -23.38 12.25
CA ASN A 269 3.81 -23.76 13.62
C ASN A 269 3.30 -22.74 14.64
N THR A 270 2.09 -22.98 15.13
CA THR A 270 1.84 -23.10 16.56
C THR A 270 0.51 -23.85 16.69
N THR A 271 0.63 -25.10 17.11
CA THR A 271 -0.43 -25.90 17.72
C THR A 271 -1.24 -25.13 18.75
#